data_AF-A0A1M3BF34-F1
#
_entry.id   AF-A0A1M3BF34-F1
#
_cell.length_a   1.000
_cell.length_b   1.000
_cell.length_c   1.000
_cell.angle_alpha   90.00
_cell.angle_beta   90.00
_cell.angle_gamma   90.00
#
_symmetry.space_group_name_H-M   'P 1'
#
loop_
_entity.id
_entity.type
_entity.pdbx_description
1 polymer ?
#
loop_
_entity_poly.entity_id
_entity_poly.type
_entity_poly.pdbx_seq_one_letter_code
_entity_poly.pdbx_strand_id
1 'polypeptide(L)'
;MTATREIVVYLPAGGHPATEGIARGSAIVGVPEPGTEEVRIYSEDSLYGQSNMITLADRALVAYERLRDRAPTVTMRVVPRGALVTVGTFDEAAGRIILTGDQSAAAVATWLGVPTLDPAELRRSTPPQMDAAELAARLAPDIRADVNRGLAAALIRRAGFRREGGEWIAPDDRRTSADAEALNWALVAIAAGETG
;
A
#
# COMPACT_ATOMS: atom_id res chain seq x y z
N MET A 1 29.01 -4.74 3.88
CA MET A 1 28.15 -3.94 2.99
C MET A 1 27.45 -4.91 2.05
N THR A 2 26.19 -5.22 2.31
CA THR A 2 25.40 -6.07 1.40
C THR A 2 25.03 -5.20 0.20
N ALA A 3 25.48 -5.56 -1.01
CA ALA A 3 25.09 -4.83 -2.21
C ALA A 3 23.56 -4.81 -2.29
N THR A 4 22.97 -3.61 -2.28
CA THR A 4 21.53 -3.45 -2.52
C THR A 4 21.24 -4.02 -3.91
N ARG A 5 20.52 -5.13 -3.96
CA ARG A 5 20.09 -5.70 -5.25
C ARG A 5 19.06 -4.75 -5.84
N GLU A 6 19.36 -4.27 -7.04
CA GLU A 6 18.45 -3.44 -7.80
C GLU A 6 17.17 -4.24 -8.10
N ILE A 7 16.02 -3.69 -7.72
CA ILE A 7 14.73 -4.32 -7.92
C ILE A 7 14.25 -3.96 -9.32
N VAL A 8 14.15 -4.96 -10.17
CA VAL A 8 13.80 -4.76 -11.57
C VAL A 8 12.30 -4.91 -11.74
N VAL A 9 11.72 -4.00 -12.52
CA VAL A 9 10.32 -4.04 -12.95
C VAL A 9 10.24 -4.71 -14.30
N TYR A 10 9.34 -5.68 -14.42
CA TYR A 10 9.15 -6.50 -15.60
C TYR A 10 7.73 -6.40 -16.14
N LEU A 11 7.58 -6.77 -17.41
CA LEU A 11 6.33 -7.13 -18.05
C LEU A 11 6.43 -8.56 -18.59
N PRO A 12 5.33 -9.29 -18.80
CA PRO A 12 5.38 -10.54 -19.55
C PRO A 12 5.81 -10.30 -21.00
N ALA A 13 6.66 -11.16 -21.56
CA ALA A 13 7.05 -11.11 -22.98
C ALA A 13 5.93 -11.50 -23.96
N GLY A 14 4.77 -11.92 -23.44
CA GLY A 14 3.62 -12.37 -24.23
C GLY A 14 3.69 -13.87 -24.57
N GLY A 15 2.58 -14.58 -24.39
CA GLY A 15 2.40 -15.97 -24.85
C GLY A 15 3.23 -17.05 -24.13
N HIS A 16 4.08 -16.69 -23.16
CA HIS A 16 4.91 -17.65 -22.44
C HIS A 16 4.11 -18.31 -21.28
N PRO A 17 4.02 -19.64 -21.19
CA PRO A 17 3.22 -20.32 -20.14
C PRO A 17 3.60 -19.94 -18.71
N ALA A 18 4.89 -19.68 -18.44
CA ALA A 18 5.36 -19.30 -17.10
C ALA A 18 4.73 -17.99 -16.55
N THR A 19 4.22 -17.11 -17.42
CA THR A 19 3.55 -15.86 -17.04
C THR A 19 2.03 -15.95 -17.18
N GLU A 20 1.48 -17.12 -17.49
CA GLU A 20 0.03 -17.36 -17.59
C GLU A 20 -0.67 -17.10 -16.26
N GLY A 21 -1.81 -16.40 -16.30
CA GLY A 21 -2.56 -16.02 -15.10
C GLY A 21 -2.01 -14.81 -14.34
N ILE A 22 -0.93 -14.16 -14.80
CA ILE A 22 -0.62 -12.80 -14.35
C ILE A 22 -1.61 -11.86 -15.03
N ALA A 23 -2.48 -11.24 -14.25
CA ALA A 23 -3.51 -10.35 -14.78
C ALA A 23 -2.90 -9.14 -15.48
N ARG A 24 -3.53 -8.70 -16.56
CA ARG A 24 -3.15 -7.46 -17.24
C ARG A 24 -3.17 -6.27 -16.27
N GLY A 25 -2.20 -5.39 -16.39
CA GLY A 25 -2.09 -4.20 -15.53
C GLY A 25 -1.42 -4.44 -14.17
N SER A 26 -1.08 -5.69 -13.84
CA SER A 26 -0.30 -6.02 -12.65
C SER A 26 1.08 -5.38 -12.70
N ALA A 27 1.61 -4.99 -11.54
CA ALA A 27 3.04 -4.72 -11.40
C ALA A 27 3.78 -6.04 -11.18
N ILE A 28 4.94 -6.20 -11.82
CA ILE A 28 5.82 -7.36 -11.62
C ILE A 28 7.19 -6.84 -11.23
N VAL A 29 7.67 -7.24 -10.07
CA VAL A 29 9.03 -6.94 -9.62
C VAL A 29 9.79 -8.23 -9.40
N GLY A 30 11.10 -8.22 -9.58
CA GLY A 30 11.89 -9.42 -9.36
C GLY A 30 13.39 -9.21 -9.29
N VAL A 31 14.06 -10.30 -8.93
CA VAL A 31 15.52 -10.40 -8.88
C VAL A 31 15.97 -11.67 -9.61
N PRO A 32 17.09 -11.63 -10.35
CA PRO A 32 17.67 -12.83 -10.93
C PRO A 32 18.05 -13.85 -9.84
N GLU A 33 17.82 -15.13 -10.12
CA GLU A 33 18.26 -16.21 -9.25
C GLU A 33 19.77 -16.49 -9.47
N PRO A 34 20.59 -16.53 -8.40
CA PRO A 34 22.03 -16.71 -8.54
C PRO A 34 22.41 -17.99 -9.30
N GLY A 35 23.21 -17.85 -10.36
CA GLY A 35 23.74 -18.97 -11.13
C GLY A 35 22.74 -19.63 -12.08
N THR A 36 21.62 -18.98 -12.37
CA THR A 36 20.57 -19.50 -13.27
C THR A 36 20.11 -18.43 -14.26
N GLU A 37 19.39 -18.86 -15.31
CA GLU A 37 18.66 -17.97 -16.24
C GLU A 37 17.21 -17.73 -15.78
N GLU A 38 16.95 -17.87 -14.49
CA GLU A 38 15.64 -17.69 -13.89
C GLU A 38 15.55 -16.37 -13.10
N VAL A 39 14.34 -15.86 -12.98
CA VAL A 39 14.02 -14.66 -12.21
C VAL A 39 12.95 -15.02 -11.20
N ARG A 40 13.22 -14.76 -9.92
CA ARG A 40 12.18 -14.79 -8.89
C ARG A 40 11.39 -13.49 -8.98
N ILE A 41 10.11 -13.61 -9.30
CA ILE A 41 9.19 -12.49 -9.44
C ILE A 41 8.08 -12.55 -8.38
N TYR A 42 7.59 -11.37 -8.05
CA TYR A 42 6.35 -11.14 -7.33
C TYR A 42 5.48 -10.22 -8.18
N SER A 43 4.18 -10.49 -8.18
CA SER A 43 3.20 -9.66 -8.88
C SER A 43 2.14 -9.14 -7.93
N GLU A 44 1.59 -7.97 -8.25
CA GLU A 44 0.39 -7.45 -7.58
C GLU A 44 -0.56 -6.94 -8.65
N ASP A 45 -1.77 -7.50 -8.65
CA ASP A 45 -2.85 -7.12 -9.54
C ASP A 45 -3.81 -6.12 -8.85
N SER A 46 -4.73 -5.55 -9.62
CA SER A 46 -5.81 -4.70 -9.08
C SER A 46 -7.15 -5.45 -9.01
N LEU A 47 -7.15 -6.79 -9.03
CA LEU A 47 -8.38 -7.57 -9.24
C LEU A 47 -9.41 -7.38 -8.13
N TYR A 48 -8.99 -6.94 -6.94
CA TYR A 48 -9.86 -6.80 -5.77
C TYR A 48 -10.35 -5.37 -5.48
N GLY A 49 -10.28 -4.45 -6.45
CA GLY A 49 -10.88 -3.11 -6.31
C GLY A 49 -10.33 -2.32 -5.12
N GLN A 50 -9.08 -2.60 -4.74
CA GLN A 50 -8.44 -1.98 -3.59
C GLN A 50 -8.24 -0.48 -3.87
N SER A 51 -8.97 0.36 -3.14
CA SER A 51 -9.03 1.81 -3.36
C SER A 51 -7.69 2.54 -3.16
N ASN A 52 -6.71 1.86 -2.57
CA ASN A 52 -5.39 2.37 -2.22
C ASN A 52 -4.28 1.99 -3.23
N MET A 53 -4.57 1.20 -4.26
CA MET A 53 -3.60 0.82 -5.30
C MET A 53 -4.01 1.37 -6.66
N ILE A 54 -3.86 2.68 -6.81
CA ILE A 54 -4.30 3.43 -7.98
C ILE A 54 -3.30 3.23 -9.11
N THR A 55 -2.02 3.49 -8.84
CA THR A 55 -0.97 3.50 -9.87
C THR A 55 -0.23 2.17 -9.97
N LEU A 56 0.48 1.97 -11.09
CA LEU A 56 1.40 0.85 -11.27
C LEU A 56 2.50 0.85 -10.20
N ALA A 57 2.98 2.03 -9.79
CA ALA A 57 3.96 2.16 -8.71
C ALA A 57 3.41 1.75 -7.33
N ASP A 58 2.12 1.97 -7.05
CA ASP A 58 1.49 1.45 -5.82
C ASP A 58 1.51 -0.08 -5.80
N ARG A 59 1.12 -0.70 -6.93
CA ARG A 59 1.17 -2.16 -7.11
C ARG A 59 2.61 -2.68 -7.01
N ALA A 60 3.59 -1.96 -7.59
CA ALA A 60 5.00 -2.34 -7.56
C ALA A 60 5.56 -2.32 -6.14
N LEU A 61 5.13 -1.38 -5.29
CA LEU A 61 5.52 -1.35 -3.89
C LEU A 61 5.05 -2.61 -3.16
N VAL A 62 3.77 -2.97 -3.28
CA VAL A 62 3.23 -4.15 -2.59
C VAL A 62 3.93 -5.43 -3.06
N ALA A 63 4.15 -5.57 -4.37
CA ALA A 63 4.91 -6.69 -4.91
C ALA A 63 6.36 -6.70 -4.38
N TYR A 64 6.98 -5.52 -4.21
CA TYR A 64 8.32 -5.37 -3.65
C TYR A 64 8.37 -5.74 -2.16
N GLU A 65 7.41 -5.30 -1.35
CA GLU A 65 7.33 -5.65 0.07
C GLU A 65 7.27 -7.17 0.25
N ARG A 66 6.46 -7.85 -0.57
CA ARG A 66 6.40 -9.32 -0.57
C ARG A 66 7.73 -9.97 -1.01
N LEU A 67 8.39 -9.40 -2.01
CA LEU A 67 9.71 -9.86 -2.47
C LEU A 67 10.77 -9.71 -1.37
N ARG A 68 10.78 -8.57 -0.68
CA ARG A 68 11.69 -8.27 0.43
C ARG A 68 11.47 -9.24 1.58
N ASP A 69 10.22 -9.48 1.94
CA ASP A 69 9.84 -10.32 3.07
C ASP A 69 9.86 -11.83 2.71
N ARG A 70 10.13 -12.15 1.44
CA ARG A 70 10.12 -13.51 0.86
C ARG A 70 8.83 -14.27 1.18
N ALA A 71 7.70 -13.56 1.19
CA ALA A 71 6.43 -14.14 1.60
C ALA A 71 5.98 -15.22 0.59
N PRO A 72 5.82 -16.50 1.01
CA PRO A 72 5.35 -17.54 0.10
C PRO A 72 3.87 -17.30 -0.19
N THR A 73 3.59 -16.60 -1.28
CA THR A 73 2.23 -16.24 -1.71
C THR A 73 1.97 -16.77 -3.12
N VAL A 74 0.70 -16.88 -3.50
CA VAL A 74 0.30 -17.26 -4.87
C VAL A 74 0.81 -16.30 -5.94
N THR A 75 1.25 -15.10 -5.55
CA THR A 75 1.79 -14.09 -6.46
C THR A 75 3.30 -14.23 -6.71
N MET A 76 3.97 -15.14 -5.99
CA MET A 76 5.39 -15.46 -6.16
C MET A 76 5.57 -16.54 -7.23
N ARG A 77 6.53 -16.32 -8.14
CA ARG A 77 6.91 -17.31 -9.16
C ARG A 77 8.41 -17.25 -9.43
N VAL A 78 8.97 -18.35 -9.91
CA VAL A 78 10.28 -18.39 -10.56
C VAL A 78 10.02 -18.67 -12.03
N VAL A 79 10.50 -17.79 -12.92
CA VAL A 79 10.22 -17.88 -14.35
C VAL A 79 11.51 -17.73 -15.16
N PRO A 80 11.59 -18.30 -16.38
CA PRO A 80 12.72 -18.07 -17.27
C PRO A 80 12.86 -16.58 -17.61
N ARG A 81 14.08 -16.06 -17.68
CA ARG A 81 14.36 -14.66 -18.05
C ARG A 81 13.70 -14.26 -19.37
N GLY A 82 13.70 -15.14 -20.36
CA GLY A 82 13.07 -14.91 -21.67
C GLY A 82 11.54 -14.79 -21.64
N ALA A 83 10.89 -15.13 -20.52
CA ALA A 83 9.45 -14.93 -20.33
C ALA A 83 9.09 -13.50 -19.92
N LEU A 84 10.09 -12.64 -19.68
CA LEU A 84 9.95 -11.30 -19.15
C LEU A 84 10.61 -10.27 -20.05
N VAL A 85 10.05 -9.07 -20.06
CA VAL A 85 10.63 -7.86 -20.65
C VAL A 85 10.98 -6.91 -19.51
N THR A 86 12.26 -6.57 -19.39
CA THR A 86 12.71 -5.53 -18.45
C THR A 86 12.23 -4.17 -18.93
N VAL A 87 11.55 -3.41 -18.07
CA VAL A 87 11.10 -2.06 -18.40
C VAL A 87 11.73 -0.97 -17.55
N GLY A 88 12.23 -1.30 -16.37
CA GLY A 88 12.81 -0.33 -15.46
C GLY A 88 13.20 -0.92 -14.12
N THR A 89 13.41 -0.03 -13.16
CA THR A 89 13.75 -0.38 -11.78
C THR A 89 12.83 0.34 -10.81
N PHE A 90 12.63 -0.26 -9.64
CA PHE A 90 11.80 0.33 -8.58
C PHE A 90 12.69 0.99 -7.53
N ASP A 91 12.52 2.30 -7.36
CA ASP A 91 13.15 3.11 -6.32
C ASP A 91 12.19 3.17 -5.12
N GLU A 92 12.43 2.32 -4.12
CA GLU A 92 11.62 2.24 -2.89
C GLU A 92 11.62 3.58 -2.16
N ALA A 93 12.79 4.22 -2.02
CA ALA A 93 12.95 5.44 -1.25
C ALA A 93 12.15 6.60 -1.86
N ALA A 94 12.11 6.69 -3.19
CA ALA A 94 11.32 7.68 -3.90
C ALA A 94 9.88 7.21 -4.24
N GLY A 95 9.55 5.94 -3.98
CA GLY A 95 8.26 5.35 -4.32
C GLY A 95 7.92 5.47 -5.81
N ARG A 96 8.89 5.19 -6.70
CA ARG A 96 8.70 5.38 -8.15
C ARG A 96 9.37 4.32 -9.01
N ILE A 97 8.83 4.14 -10.20
CA ILE A 97 9.43 3.30 -11.25
C ILE A 97 10.29 4.21 -12.14
N ILE A 98 11.55 3.82 -12.35
CA ILE A 98 12.49 4.47 -13.25
C ILE A 98 12.59 3.61 -14.51
N LEU A 99 12.05 4.09 -15.63
CA LEU A 99 12.14 3.40 -16.91
C LEU A 99 13.55 3.51 -17.48
N THR A 100 14.10 2.41 -18.01
CA THR A 100 15.51 2.34 -18.44
C THR A 100 15.70 2.14 -19.94
N GLY A 101 14.63 1.90 -20.71
CA GLY A 101 14.71 1.68 -22.16
C GLY A 101 13.76 2.57 -22.96
N ASP A 102 14.15 2.88 -24.20
CA ASP A 102 13.41 3.79 -25.09
C ASP A 102 11.98 3.29 -25.40
N GLN A 103 11.79 1.97 -25.39
CA GLN A 103 10.49 1.33 -25.64
C GLN A 103 9.71 1.03 -24.36
N SER A 104 10.29 1.25 -23.17
CA SER A 104 9.68 0.87 -21.90
C SER A 104 8.35 1.58 -21.67
N ALA A 105 8.27 2.88 -21.97
CA ALA A 105 7.03 3.64 -21.78
C ALA A 105 5.88 3.10 -22.66
N ALA A 106 6.17 2.79 -23.92
CA ALA A 106 5.18 2.23 -24.85
C ALA A 106 4.76 0.80 -24.46
N ALA A 107 5.71 -0.01 -24.01
CA ALA A 107 5.43 -1.36 -23.51
C ALA A 107 4.54 -1.34 -22.26
N VAL A 108 4.81 -0.43 -21.32
CA VAL A 108 3.98 -0.25 -20.11
C VAL A 108 2.59 0.30 -20.48
N ALA A 109 2.48 1.29 -21.36
CA ALA A 109 1.18 1.80 -21.84
C ALA A 109 0.34 0.66 -22.43
N THR A 110 0.95 -0.14 -23.31
CA THR A 110 0.34 -1.31 -23.91
C THR A 110 -0.12 -2.29 -22.83
N TRP A 111 0.74 -2.62 -21.86
CA TRP A 111 0.40 -3.51 -20.76
C TRP A 111 -0.80 -3.01 -19.94
N LEU A 112 -0.83 -1.72 -19.61
CA LEU A 112 -1.94 -1.08 -18.89
C LEU A 112 -3.22 -0.95 -19.74
N GLY A 113 -3.15 -1.15 -21.06
CA GLY A 113 -4.31 -1.03 -21.94
C GLY A 113 -4.68 0.42 -22.26
N VAL A 114 -3.71 1.33 -22.18
CA VAL A 114 -3.88 2.75 -22.48
C VAL A 114 -3.05 3.13 -23.73
N PRO A 115 -3.48 4.14 -24.51
CA PRO A 115 -2.76 4.55 -25.72
C PRO A 115 -1.41 5.20 -25.42
N THR A 116 -1.32 5.92 -24.30
CA THR A 116 -0.10 6.62 -23.86
C THR A 116 0.05 6.43 -22.36
N LEU A 117 1.27 6.18 -21.89
CA LEU A 117 1.58 6.06 -20.47
C LEU A 117 1.43 7.43 -19.79
N ASP A 118 0.53 7.52 -18.81
CA ASP A 118 0.48 8.65 -17.89
C ASP A 118 1.70 8.60 -16.95
N PRO A 119 2.56 9.64 -16.89
CA PRO A 119 3.67 9.69 -15.95
C PRO A 119 3.29 9.49 -14.47
N ALA A 120 2.03 9.76 -14.10
CA ALA A 120 1.51 9.50 -12.76
C ALA A 120 1.54 8.01 -12.39
N GLU A 121 1.40 7.09 -13.36
CA GLU A 121 1.47 5.64 -13.13
C GLU A 121 2.83 5.20 -12.56
N LEU A 122 3.89 5.96 -12.85
CA LEU A 122 5.26 5.67 -12.42
C LEU A 122 5.57 6.18 -11.01
N ARG A 123 4.62 6.84 -10.35
CA ARG A 123 4.78 7.37 -8.99
C ARG A 123 3.69 6.79 -8.12
N ARG A 124 4.01 6.50 -6.87
CA ARG A 124 2.97 6.14 -5.91
C ARG A 124 1.91 7.22 -5.86
N SER A 125 0.65 6.80 -5.79
CA SER A 125 -0.39 7.76 -5.45
C SER A 125 -0.04 8.32 -4.07
N THR A 126 -0.12 9.64 -3.93
CA THR A 126 -0.26 10.17 -2.58
C THR A 126 -1.57 9.59 -2.08
N PRO A 127 -1.59 8.83 -0.97
CA PRO A 127 -2.87 8.41 -0.42
C PRO A 127 -3.73 9.67 -0.33
N PRO A 128 -5.01 9.62 -0.74
CA PRO A 128 -5.88 10.76 -0.54
C PRO A 128 -5.68 11.19 0.91
N GLN A 129 -5.38 12.47 1.13
CA GLN A 129 -5.42 13.03 2.47
C GLN A 129 -6.86 12.87 2.92
N MET A 130 -7.19 11.72 3.50
CA MET A 130 -8.43 11.55 4.22
C MET A 130 -8.29 12.55 5.35
N ASP A 131 -9.16 13.55 5.34
CA ASP A 131 -9.25 14.44 6.48
C ASP A 131 -9.54 13.59 7.73
N ALA A 132 -9.14 14.08 8.89
CA ALA A 132 -9.30 13.35 10.14
C ALA A 132 -10.76 12.99 10.41
N ALA A 133 -11.73 13.76 9.88
CA ALA A 133 -13.16 13.50 10.03
C ALA A 133 -13.63 12.32 9.15
N GLU A 134 -13.10 12.17 7.94
CA GLU A 134 -13.39 11.07 7.03
C GLU A 134 -12.77 9.75 7.52
N LEU A 135 -11.56 9.82 8.08
CA LEU A 135 -10.93 8.69 8.75
C LEU A 135 -11.70 8.25 9.99
N ALA A 136 -12.11 9.21 10.82
CA ALA A 136 -12.95 8.92 11.99
C ALA A 136 -14.30 8.32 11.59
N ALA A 137 -14.95 8.84 10.54
CA ALA A 137 -16.22 8.32 10.04
C ALA A 137 -16.12 6.88 9.51
N ARG A 138 -15.00 6.53 8.85
CA ARG A 138 -14.77 5.15 8.36
C ARG A 138 -14.38 4.16 9.45
N LEU A 139 -13.69 4.59 10.50
CA LEU A 139 -13.25 3.72 11.60
C LEU A 139 -14.33 3.55 12.70
N ALA A 140 -15.29 4.48 12.79
CA ALA A 140 -16.38 4.44 13.75
C ALA A 140 -17.18 3.11 13.79
N PRO A 141 -17.45 2.40 12.68
CA PRO A 141 -18.22 1.15 12.72
C PRO A 141 -17.42 -0.07 13.25
N ASP A 142 -16.09 -0.07 13.11
CA ASP A 142 -15.24 -1.23 13.37
C ASP A 142 -14.50 -1.17 14.72
N ILE A 143 -14.43 0.01 15.36
CA ILE A 143 -13.90 0.12 16.72
C ILE A 143 -14.96 -0.36 17.72
N ARG A 144 -14.97 -1.67 17.95
CA ARG A 144 -15.63 -2.28 19.11
C ARG A 144 -14.86 -1.90 20.39
N ALA A 145 -15.21 -0.76 21.00
CA ALA A 145 -14.60 -0.26 22.25
C ALA A 145 -14.69 -1.27 23.41
N ASP A 146 -15.62 -2.22 23.31
CA ASP A 146 -15.80 -3.38 24.17
C ASP A 146 -14.61 -4.37 24.16
N VAL A 147 -13.80 -4.40 23.10
CA VAL A 147 -12.69 -5.39 22.95
C VAL A 147 -11.41 -4.96 23.67
N ASN A 148 -11.21 -3.66 23.96
CA ASN A 148 -10.08 -3.22 24.79
C ASN A 148 -10.36 -1.90 25.53
N ARG A 149 -11.19 -1.98 26.57
CA ARG A 149 -11.52 -0.83 27.44
C ARG A 149 -10.29 -0.13 28.02
N GLY A 150 -9.20 -0.86 28.26
CA GLY A 150 -7.96 -0.31 28.79
C GLY A 150 -7.29 0.65 27.81
N LEU A 151 -7.15 0.23 26.56
CA LEU A 151 -6.62 1.08 25.49
C LEU A 151 -7.54 2.26 25.19
N ALA A 152 -8.86 2.02 25.12
CA ALA A 152 -9.84 3.08 24.89
C ALA A 152 -9.74 4.17 25.97
N ALA A 153 -9.74 3.79 27.25
CA ALA A 153 -9.61 4.74 28.35
C ALA A 153 -8.25 5.46 28.37
N ALA A 154 -7.16 4.79 27.94
CA ALA A 154 -5.85 5.40 27.83
C ALA A 154 -5.80 6.46 26.72
N LEU A 155 -6.39 6.18 25.56
CA LEU A 155 -6.49 7.13 24.44
C LEU A 155 -7.37 8.32 24.79
N ILE A 156 -8.53 8.08 25.42
CA ILE A 156 -9.43 9.13 25.91
C ILE A 156 -8.69 10.08 26.88
N ARG A 157 -7.98 9.54 27.87
CA ARG A 157 -7.17 10.35 28.79
C ARG A 157 -6.03 11.10 28.10
N ARG A 158 -5.37 10.47 27.12
CA ARG A 158 -4.29 11.11 26.35
C ARG A 158 -4.79 12.31 25.56
N ALA A 159 -6.04 12.30 25.11
CA ALA A 159 -6.68 13.44 24.46
C ALA A 159 -7.14 14.54 25.44
N GLY A 160 -6.81 14.44 26.74
CA GLY A 160 -7.15 15.44 27.75
C GLY A 160 -8.56 15.29 28.35
N PHE A 161 -9.26 14.20 28.06
CA PHE A 161 -10.61 14.00 28.57
C PHE A 161 -10.58 13.56 30.03
N ARG A 162 -11.51 14.09 30.83
CA ARG A 162 -11.71 13.73 32.24
C ARG A 162 -13.01 12.95 32.43
N ARG A 163 -13.11 12.20 33.53
CA ARG A 163 -14.33 11.44 33.87
C ARG A 163 -14.98 12.00 35.13
N GLU A 164 -16.23 12.43 35.05
CA GLU A 164 -17.01 12.98 36.16
C GLU A 164 -18.44 12.46 36.13
N GLY A 165 -18.99 12.03 37.27
CA GLY A 165 -20.38 11.57 37.34
C GLY A 165 -20.72 10.39 36.43
N GLY A 166 -19.72 9.65 35.94
CA GLY A 166 -19.90 8.57 34.97
C GLY A 166 -19.79 9.00 33.49
N GLU A 167 -19.69 10.29 33.22
CA GLU A 167 -19.52 10.87 31.89
C GLU A 167 -18.05 11.18 31.59
N TRP A 168 -17.69 11.12 30.31
CA TRP A 168 -16.47 11.72 29.78
C TRP A 168 -16.72 13.18 29.42
N ILE A 169 -15.78 14.05 29.77
CA ILE A 169 -15.80 15.48 29.46
C ILE A 169 -14.55 15.79 28.63
N ALA A 170 -14.77 16.30 27.42
CA ALA A 170 -13.73 16.74 26.49
C ALA A 170 -13.12 18.10 26.91
N PRO A 171 -11.95 18.48 26.37
CA PRO A 171 -11.35 19.81 26.64
C PRO A 171 -12.23 21.01 26.24
N ASP A 172 -13.17 20.81 25.31
CA ASP A 172 -14.16 21.80 24.87
C ASP A 172 -15.49 21.73 25.64
N ASP A 173 -15.49 21.06 26.80
CA ASP A 173 -16.64 20.84 27.69
C ASP A 173 -17.80 20.01 27.12
N ARG A 174 -17.66 19.41 25.93
CA ARG A 174 -18.64 18.40 25.46
C ARG A 174 -18.64 17.19 26.37
N ARG A 175 -19.81 16.57 26.54
CA ARG A 175 -20.03 15.46 27.47
C ARG A 175 -20.68 14.26 26.78
N THR A 176 -20.27 13.06 27.18
CA THR A 176 -20.95 11.82 26.79
C THR A 176 -20.79 10.75 27.85
N SER A 177 -21.81 9.91 28.02
CA SER A 177 -21.75 8.69 28.84
C SER A 177 -21.31 7.46 28.04
N ALA A 178 -21.22 7.57 26.71
CA ALA A 178 -20.84 6.47 25.83
C ALA A 178 -19.33 6.41 25.63
N ASP A 179 -18.69 5.31 26.08
CA ASP A 179 -17.24 5.10 25.92
C ASP A 179 -16.81 5.12 24.44
N ALA A 180 -17.65 4.61 23.52
CA ALA A 180 -17.35 4.59 22.08
C ALA A 180 -17.34 6.01 21.46
N GLU A 181 -18.27 6.87 21.89
CA GLU A 181 -18.34 8.25 21.43
C GLU A 181 -17.16 9.07 21.97
N ALA A 182 -16.84 8.91 23.26
CA ALA A 182 -15.68 9.54 23.87
C ALA A 182 -14.36 9.11 23.19
N LEU A 183 -14.23 7.82 22.86
CA LEU A 183 -13.08 7.31 22.12
C LEU A 183 -12.98 7.94 20.72
N ASN A 184 -14.10 8.08 20.02
CA ASN A 184 -14.11 8.72 18.71
C ASN A 184 -13.62 10.17 18.77
N TRP A 185 -14.13 10.97 19.72
CA TRP A 185 -13.67 12.35 19.90
C TRP A 185 -12.19 12.42 20.26
N ALA A 186 -11.72 11.51 21.12
CA ALA A 186 -10.31 11.45 21.51
C ALA A 186 -9.38 11.12 20.34
N LEU A 187 -9.78 10.19 19.45
CA LEU A 187 -9.01 9.85 18.25
C LEU A 187 -8.90 11.03 17.29
N VAL A 188 -9.99 11.80 17.11
CA VAL A 188 -9.98 13.01 16.28
C VAL A 188 -9.03 14.06 16.84
N ALA A 189 -9.09 14.35 18.15
CA ALA A 189 -8.21 15.34 18.80
C ALA A 189 -6.73 14.94 18.71
N ILE A 190 -6.41 13.65 18.91
CA ILE A 190 -5.05 13.13 18.75
C ILE A 190 -4.56 13.28 17.30
N ALA A 191 -5.42 12.96 16.31
CA ALA A 191 -5.07 13.08 14.90
C ALA A 191 -4.85 14.54 14.47
N ALA A 192 -5.59 15.49 15.06
CA ALA A 192 -5.42 16.92 14.83
C ALA A 192 -4.20 17.54 15.54
N GLY A 193 -3.52 16.78 16.42
CA GLY A 193 -2.41 17.29 17.24
C GLY A 193 -2.86 18.18 18.41
N GLU A 194 -4.14 18.15 18.76
CA GLU A 194 -4.77 18.98 19.80
C GLU A 194 -4.66 18.36 21.20
N THR A 195 -3.58 17.61 21.48
CA THR A 195 -3.36 17.02 22.80
C THR A 195 -2.75 18.06 23.74
N GLY A 196 -3.48 18.40 24.80
CA GLY A 196 -3.00 19.28 25.88
C GLY A 196 -1.94 18.66 26.78
#